data_AF-A0A7Z0QG44-F1
#
_entry.id   AF-A0A7Z0QG44-F1
#
_cell.length_a   1.000
_cell.length_b   1.000
_cell.length_c   1.000
_cell.angle_alpha   90.00
_cell.angle_beta   90.00
_cell.angle_gamma   90.00
#
_symmetry.space_group_name_H-M   'P 1'
#
loop_
_entity.id
_entity.type
_entity.pdbx_description
1 polymer ?
#
loop_
_entity_poly.entity_id
_entity_poly.type
_entity_poly.pdbx_seq_one_letter_code
_entity_poly.pdbx_strand_id
1 'polypeptide(L)'
;MRDPDGTSFAPPLIVTRLGEVLAIEAAPRRGSPPRQLLSAQDVRVMLLAEREFLRQRAARSYMKQCDQAFAAIVIGYGIQPSIVLRSDRDPELIEVRQKMMAFVAVRTGATHRQVGLVFKRDHSSVGSACAKYAAAIRATISVIHPTSEPDAETGA
;
A
#
# COMPACT_ATOMS: atom_id res chain seq x y z
N MET A 1 62.82 39.41 -15.44
CA MET A 1 62.06 39.38 -16.71
C MET A 1 60.68 38.84 -16.36
N ARG A 2 59.62 39.44 -16.92
CA ARG A 2 58.20 39.35 -16.55
C ARG A 2 57.62 37.93 -16.36
N ASP A 3 56.70 37.82 -15.40
CA ASP A 3 55.58 36.86 -15.26
C ASP A 3 54.55 36.99 -16.42
N PRO A 4 53.41 36.25 -16.54
CA PRO A 4 52.87 35.13 -15.73
C PRO A 4 52.06 34.05 -16.56
N ASP A 5 51.40 33.12 -15.85
CA ASP A 5 50.11 32.49 -16.19
C ASP A 5 49.93 31.74 -17.53
N GLY A 6 50.19 30.42 -17.49
CA GLY A 6 49.58 29.45 -18.40
C GLY A 6 48.16 29.07 -17.99
N THR A 7 47.27 30.04 -17.75
CA THR A 7 45.82 29.81 -17.65
C THR A 7 45.25 29.64 -19.06
N SER A 8 44.83 28.42 -19.40
CA SER A 8 43.94 28.21 -20.54
C SER A 8 42.50 28.42 -20.08
N PHE A 9 41.85 29.43 -20.64
CA PHE A 9 40.43 29.73 -20.48
C PHE A 9 39.58 28.89 -21.44
N ALA A 10 38.63 28.13 -20.89
CA ALA A 10 37.36 27.82 -21.54
C ALA A 10 36.24 27.63 -20.47
N PRO A 11 35.12 28.39 -20.55
CA PRO A 11 33.98 28.36 -19.61
C PRO A 11 32.94 27.26 -19.96
N PRO A 12 31.87 27.06 -19.15
CA PRO A 12 31.22 25.75 -18.95
C PRO A 12 30.16 25.44 -20.01
N LEU A 13 30.10 24.17 -20.44
CA LEU A 13 28.96 23.65 -21.21
C LEU A 13 28.06 22.82 -20.29
N ILE A 14 27.04 23.49 -19.78
CA ILE A 14 25.76 22.88 -19.42
C ILE A 14 25.20 22.21 -20.68
N VAL A 15 24.67 20.99 -20.56
CA VAL A 15 23.36 20.53 -21.09
C VAL A 15 23.35 18.99 -21.32
N THR A 16 22.62 18.31 -20.45
CA THR A 16 21.93 17.00 -20.60
C THR A 16 22.80 15.75 -20.87
N ARG A 17 22.67 14.68 -20.08
CA ARG A 17 21.41 13.97 -19.88
C ARG A 17 21.22 13.46 -18.45
N LEU A 18 20.11 13.90 -17.86
CA LEU A 18 19.31 13.15 -16.91
C LEU A 18 19.03 11.74 -17.46
N GLY A 19 19.94 10.79 -17.22
CA GLY A 19 19.79 9.40 -17.66
C GLY A 19 20.24 8.36 -16.63
N GLU A 20 20.84 8.78 -15.51
CA GLU A 20 21.48 7.87 -14.55
C GLU A 20 20.77 7.77 -13.20
N VAL A 21 19.46 8.08 -13.12
CA VAL A 21 18.72 7.96 -11.84
C VAL A 21 17.60 6.90 -11.88
N LEU A 22 17.42 6.20 -13.00
CA LEU A 22 16.37 5.18 -13.12
C LEU A 22 16.88 3.98 -13.88
N ALA A 23 17.40 2.99 -13.15
CA ALA A 23 17.23 1.55 -13.43
C ALA A 23 18.23 0.73 -12.59
N ILE A 24 17.97 0.61 -11.29
CA ILE A 24 18.22 -0.69 -10.66
C ILE A 24 16.90 -1.47 -10.78
N GLU A 25 16.48 -1.71 -12.03
CA GLU A 25 15.54 -2.79 -12.29
C GLU A 25 16.33 -4.08 -12.05
N ALA A 26 16.10 -4.68 -10.89
CA ALA A 26 16.46 -6.06 -10.67
C ALA A 26 15.72 -6.90 -11.73
N ALA A 27 16.44 -7.29 -12.78
CA ALA A 27 15.91 -8.15 -13.83
C ALA A 27 15.24 -9.38 -13.21
N PRO A 28 14.02 -9.75 -13.64
CA PRO A 28 13.33 -10.91 -13.09
C PRO A 28 14.10 -12.17 -13.49
N ARG A 29 14.63 -12.88 -12.50
CA ARG A 29 15.19 -14.22 -12.71
C ARG A 29 14.08 -15.09 -13.32
N ARG A 30 14.34 -15.59 -14.53
CA ARG A 30 13.47 -16.52 -15.27
C ARG A 30 12.93 -17.63 -14.35
N GLY A 31 11.62 -17.90 -14.43
CA GLY A 31 11.09 -19.23 -14.13
C GLY A 31 10.16 -19.40 -12.94
N SER A 32 9.42 -18.37 -12.52
CA SER A 32 8.25 -18.61 -11.66
C SER A 32 7.12 -17.67 -12.05
N PRO A 33 5.87 -18.14 -12.23
CA PRO A 33 4.73 -17.23 -12.31
C PRO A 33 4.76 -16.34 -11.07
N PRO A 34 4.40 -15.04 -11.18
CA PRO A 34 4.36 -14.16 -10.01
C PRO A 34 3.54 -14.88 -8.94
N ARG A 35 4.16 -15.17 -7.79
CA ARG A 35 3.44 -15.79 -6.66
C ARG A 35 2.22 -14.91 -6.40
N GLN A 36 1.04 -15.47 -6.60
CA GLN A 36 -0.19 -14.74 -6.38
C GLN A 36 -0.26 -14.43 -4.87
N LEU A 37 0.06 -13.19 -4.51
CA LEU A 37 0.22 -12.76 -3.10
C LEU A 37 -1.10 -12.83 -2.34
N LEU A 38 -2.23 -12.76 -3.06
CA LEU A 38 -3.58 -12.83 -2.55
C LEU A 38 -4.31 -13.98 -3.25
N SER A 39 -4.93 -14.85 -2.47
CA SER A 39 -5.83 -15.87 -3.00
C SER A 39 -7.11 -15.23 -3.54
N ALA A 40 -7.89 -15.97 -4.33
CA ALA A 40 -9.22 -15.52 -4.74
C ALA A 40 -10.13 -15.21 -3.55
N GLN A 41 -9.96 -15.94 -2.44
CA GLN A 41 -10.69 -15.65 -1.20
C GLN A 41 -10.25 -14.32 -0.59
N ASP A 42 -8.95 -14.06 -0.50
CA ASP A 42 -8.43 -12.78 0.00
C ASP A 42 -8.97 -11.60 -0.80
N VAL A 43 -8.98 -11.71 -2.13
CA VAL A 43 -9.53 -10.69 -3.03
C VAL A 43 -11.00 -10.41 -2.71
N ARG A 44 -11.83 -11.46 -2.63
CA ARG A 44 -13.26 -11.29 -2.29
C ARG A 44 -13.45 -10.62 -0.94
N VAL A 45 -12.68 -11.05 0.06
CA VAL A 45 -12.74 -10.49 1.42
C VAL A 45 -12.36 -9.00 1.42
N MET A 46 -11.28 -8.63 0.73
CA MET A 46 -10.81 -7.24 0.67
C MET A 46 -11.81 -6.32 -0.05
N LEU A 47 -12.43 -6.79 -1.14
CA LEU A 47 -13.45 -6.01 -1.84
C LEU A 47 -14.71 -5.78 -0.99
N LEU A 48 -15.15 -6.79 -0.24
CA LEU A 48 -16.29 -6.67 0.68
C LEU A 48 -15.97 -5.75 1.86
N ALA A 49 -14.78 -5.89 2.45
CA ALA A 49 -14.32 -5.05 3.54
C ALA A 49 -14.16 -3.58 3.11
N GLU A 50 -13.67 -3.33 1.89
CA GLU A 50 -13.60 -1.99 1.30
C GLU A 50 -14.99 -1.34 1.24
N ARG A 51 -15.97 -2.05 0.66
CA ARG A 51 -17.35 -1.56 0.55
C ARG A 51 -17.96 -1.25 1.92
N GLU A 52 -17.78 -2.15 2.88
CA GLU A 52 -18.29 -1.95 4.23
C GLU A 52 -17.61 -0.78 4.94
N PHE A 53 -16.29 -0.63 4.79
CA PHE A 53 -15.57 0.53 5.32
C PHE A 53 -16.08 1.84 4.72
N LEU A 54 -16.26 1.92 3.40
CA LEU A 54 -16.80 3.10 2.73
C LEU A 54 -18.21 3.44 3.23
N ARG A 55 -19.07 2.42 3.39
CA ARG A 55 -20.43 2.58 3.94
C ARG A 55 -20.40 3.14 5.36
N GLN A 56 -19.55 2.60 6.24
CA GLN A 56 -19.41 3.06 7.61
C GLN A 56 -18.84 4.48 7.69
N ARG A 57 -17.86 4.80 6.85
CA ARG A 57 -17.23 6.13 6.78
C ARG A 57 -18.23 7.19 6.33
N ALA A 58 -19.08 6.88 5.35
CA ALA A 58 -20.15 7.79 4.90
C ALA A 58 -21.17 8.06 6.02
N ALA A 59 -21.48 7.06 6.84
CA ALA A 59 -22.42 7.20 7.96
C ALA A 59 -21.83 7.87 9.20
N ARG A 60 -20.50 7.79 9.42
CA ARG A 60 -19.83 8.20 10.68
C ARG A 60 -18.43 8.76 10.44
N SER A 61 -18.36 9.97 9.90
CA SER A 61 -17.12 10.62 9.46
C SER A 61 -16.10 10.93 10.57
N TYR A 62 -16.50 10.99 11.85
CA TYR A 62 -15.62 11.30 12.99
C TYR A 62 -15.01 10.07 13.71
N MET A 63 -15.32 8.84 13.29
CA MET A 63 -14.84 7.64 13.98
C MET A 63 -13.38 7.27 13.64
N LYS A 64 -12.76 6.48 14.53
CA LYS A 64 -11.41 5.94 14.37
C LYS A 64 -11.35 5.02 13.13
N GLN A 65 -10.86 5.55 12.01
CA GLN A 65 -10.88 4.86 10.71
C GLN A 65 -10.15 3.51 10.74
N CYS A 66 -9.06 3.38 11.51
CA CYS A 66 -8.35 2.11 11.66
C CYS A 66 -9.21 1.03 12.32
N ASP A 67 -10.00 1.40 13.34
CA ASP A 67 -10.87 0.45 14.05
C ASP A 67 -12.02 0.00 13.12
N GLN A 68 -12.58 0.91 12.33
CA GLN A 68 -13.61 0.60 11.33
C GLN A 68 -13.09 -0.33 10.24
N ALA A 69 -11.94 0.01 9.65
CA ALA A 69 -11.31 -0.82 8.62
C ALA A 69 -10.93 -2.21 9.16
N PHE A 70 -10.46 -2.27 10.42
CA PHE A 70 -10.21 -3.53 11.12
C PHE A 70 -11.49 -4.33 11.31
N ALA A 71 -12.57 -3.75 11.84
CA ALA A 71 -13.84 -4.45 12.02
C ALA A 71 -14.36 -5.01 10.69
N ALA A 72 -14.31 -4.21 9.61
CA ALA A 72 -14.77 -4.62 8.29
C ALA A 72 -13.98 -5.82 7.75
N ILE A 73 -12.65 -5.80 7.82
CA ILE A 73 -11.82 -6.89 7.30
C ILE A 73 -11.89 -8.15 8.16
N VAL A 74 -12.05 -8.01 9.48
CA VAL A 74 -12.24 -9.14 10.41
C VAL A 74 -13.54 -9.89 10.09
N ILE A 75 -14.63 -9.16 9.86
CA ILE A 75 -15.92 -9.73 9.43
C ILE A 75 -15.76 -10.47 8.10
N GLY A 76 -15.05 -9.88 7.14
CA GLY A 76 -14.84 -10.50 5.83
C GLY A 76 -14.11 -11.86 5.91
N TYR A 77 -13.11 -11.99 6.78
CA TYR A 77 -12.43 -13.27 7.01
C TYR A 77 -13.23 -14.25 7.90
N GLY A 78 -14.30 -13.80 8.56
CA GLY A 78 -15.08 -14.63 9.48
C GLY A 78 -14.32 -15.04 10.74
N ILE A 79 -13.27 -14.29 11.11
CA ILE A 79 -12.43 -14.58 12.28
C ILE A 79 -12.89 -13.72 13.45
N GLN A 80 -12.85 -14.22 14.69
CA GLN A 80 -13.10 -13.37 15.85
C GLN A 80 -11.95 -12.37 16.06
N PRO A 81 -12.21 -11.09 16.37
CA PRO A 81 -11.15 -10.10 16.63
C PRO A 81 -10.14 -10.57 17.68
N SER A 82 -10.60 -11.26 18.73
CA SER A 82 -9.75 -11.81 19.79
C SER A 82 -8.68 -12.77 19.26
N ILE A 83 -9.01 -13.59 18.24
CA ILE A 83 -8.09 -14.53 17.60
C ILE A 83 -7.04 -13.78 16.77
N VAL A 84 -7.46 -12.77 16.00
CA VAL A 84 -6.54 -11.94 15.21
C VAL A 84 -5.50 -11.25 16.11
N LEU A 85 -5.93 -10.77 17.28
CA LEU A 85 -5.07 -10.04 18.23
C LEU A 85 -4.18 -10.94 19.09
N ARG A 86 -4.36 -12.26 19.07
CA ARG A 86 -3.50 -13.19 19.82
C ARG A 86 -2.07 -13.20 19.28
N SER A 87 -1.12 -13.50 20.17
CA SER A 87 0.30 -13.69 19.85
C SER A 87 0.66 -15.06 19.28
N ASP A 88 -0.33 -15.74 18.67
CA ASP A 88 -0.17 -17.08 18.11
C ASP A 88 0.91 -17.12 17.02
N ARG A 89 1.62 -18.26 16.95
CA ARG A 89 2.69 -18.55 16.00
C ARG A 89 2.23 -19.44 14.83
N ASP A 90 0.94 -19.75 14.75
CA ASP A 90 0.35 -20.39 13.57
C ASP A 90 0.69 -19.58 12.28
N PRO A 91 1.42 -20.20 11.32
CA PRO A 91 1.80 -19.55 10.07
C PRO A 91 0.62 -19.00 9.27
N GLU A 92 -0.52 -19.71 9.24
CA GLU A 92 -1.69 -19.28 8.46
C GLU A 92 -2.31 -18.03 9.08
N LEU A 93 -2.49 -18.03 10.40
CA LEU A 93 -3.00 -16.86 11.13
C LEU A 93 -2.03 -15.67 11.07
N ILE A 94 -0.71 -15.91 11.08
CA ILE A 94 0.29 -14.85 10.85
C ILE A 94 0.07 -14.22 9.48
N GLU A 95 -0.10 -15.04 8.44
CA GLU A 95 -0.28 -14.56 7.07
C GLU A 95 -1.56 -13.72 6.93
N VAL A 96 -2.68 -14.22 7.45
CA VAL A 96 -3.97 -13.51 7.45
C VAL A 96 -3.84 -12.18 8.21
N ARG A 97 -3.22 -12.18 9.39
CA ARG A 97 -2.98 -10.96 10.17
C ARG A 97 -2.16 -9.93 9.39
N GLN A 98 -1.13 -10.37 8.67
CA GLN A 98 -0.33 -9.47 7.83
C GLN A 98 -1.15 -8.87 6.68
N LYS A 99 -1.98 -9.66 6.01
CA LYS A 99 -2.89 -9.17 4.96
C LYS A 99 -3.85 -8.12 5.52
N MET A 100 -4.43 -8.38 6.70
CA MET A 100 -5.33 -7.45 7.37
C MET A 100 -4.63 -6.15 7.80
N MET A 101 -3.41 -6.22 8.36
CA MET A 101 -2.62 -5.03 8.71
C MET A 101 -2.34 -4.16 7.48
N ALA A 102 -1.91 -4.78 6.37
CA ALA A 102 -1.66 -4.08 5.12
C ALA A 102 -2.93 -3.48 4.53
N PHE A 103 -4.07 -4.19 4.60
CA PHE A 103 -5.37 -3.66 4.18
C PHE A 103 -5.75 -2.39 4.96
N VAL A 104 -5.69 -2.44 6.30
CA VAL A 104 -6.02 -1.29 7.14
C VAL A 104 -5.11 -0.11 6.84
N ALA A 105 -3.80 -0.34 6.68
CA ALA A 105 -2.85 0.72 6.33
C ALA A 105 -3.17 1.34 4.96
N VAL A 106 -3.41 0.51 3.94
CA VAL A 106 -3.75 0.97 2.58
C VAL A 106 -5.06 1.74 2.57
N ARG A 107 -6.10 1.25 3.24
CA ARG A 107 -7.43 1.87 3.20
C ARG A 107 -7.46 3.21 3.92
N THR A 108 -6.84 3.28 5.08
CA THR A 108 -6.96 4.45 5.97
C THR A 108 -5.87 5.49 5.73
N GLY A 109 -4.75 5.10 5.09
CA GLY A 109 -3.55 5.93 5.00
C GLY A 109 -2.86 6.14 6.35
N ALA A 110 -3.24 5.38 7.38
CA ALA A 110 -2.69 5.54 8.72
C ALA A 110 -1.23 5.10 8.79
N THR A 111 -0.50 5.71 9.72
CA THR A 111 0.90 5.34 10.01
C THR A 111 0.99 3.90 10.53
N HIS A 112 2.12 3.23 10.29
CA HIS A 112 2.36 1.88 10.81
C HIS A 112 2.19 1.79 12.34
N ARG A 113 2.47 2.87 13.07
CA ARG A 113 2.26 2.95 14.52
C ARG A 113 0.77 2.92 14.88
N GLN A 114 -0.06 3.70 14.19
CA GLN A 114 -1.51 3.71 14.42
C GLN A 114 -2.15 2.36 14.11
N VAL A 115 -1.75 1.71 13.02
CA VAL A 115 -2.21 0.35 12.69
C VAL A 115 -1.73 -0.65 13.73
N GLY A 116 -0.46 -0.54 14.16
CA GLY A 116 0.11 -1.39 15.21
C GLY A 116 -0.68 -1.33 16.53
N LEU A 117 -1.21 -0.16 16.91
CA LEU A 117 -2.07 -0.02 18.10
C LEU A 117 -3.35 -0.85 17.99
N VAL A 118 -4.01 -0.87 16.83
CA VAL A 118 -5.23 -1.66 16.61
C VAL A 118 -4.93 -3.16 16.67
N PHE A 119 -3.83 -3.59 16.04
CA PHE A 119 -3.46 -5.00 15.98
C PHE A 119 -2.69 -5.50 17.22
N LYS A 120 -2.37 -4.61 18.17
CA LYS A 120 -1.47 -4.89 19.31
C LYS A 120 -0.11 -5.45 18.85
N ARG A 121 0.45 -4.85 17.79
CA ARG A 121 1.73 -5.25 17.16
C ARG A 121 2.64 -4.07 16.96
N ASP A 122 3.93 -4.36 16.86
CA ASP A 122 4.94 -3.35 16.58
C ASP A 122 4.80 -2.79 15.16
N HIS A 123 5.08 -1.49 15.03
CA HIS A 123 5.06 -0.78 13.75
C HIS A 123 6.00 -1.40 12.70
N SER A 124 7.08 -2.06 13.12
CA SER A 124 7.99 -2.80 12.24
C SER A 124 7.30 -4.02 11.61
N SER A 125 6.50 -4.75 12.38
CA SER A 125 5.71 -5.89 11.88
C SER A 125 4.66 -5.44 10.86
N VAL A 126 4.03 -4.28 11.10
CA VAL A 126 3.13 -3.65 10.13
C VAL A 126 3.89 -3.25 8.88
N GLY A 127 5.08 -2.66 9.03
CA GLY A 127 5.95 -2.29 7.91
C GLY A 127 6.30 -3.49 7.02
N SER A 128 6.69 -4.61 7.61
CA SER A 128 6.96 -5.86 6.87
C SER A 128 5.71 -6.38 6.15
N ALA A 129 4.54 -6.30 6.78
CA ALA A 129 3.28 -6.69 6.15
C ALA A 129 2.92 -5.80 4.95
N CYS A 130 3.07 -4.48 5.10
CA CYS A 130 2.86 -3.50 4.02
C CYS A 130 3.84 -3.72 2.87
N ALA A 131 5.12 -3.94 3.16
CA ALA A 131 6.12 -4.24 2.14
C ALA A 131 5.76 -5.47 1.30
N LYS A 132 5.12 -6.47 1.93
CA LYS A 132 4.70 -7.70 1.26
C LYS A 132 3.39 -7.56 0.46
N TYR A 133 2.37 -6.91 1.01
CA TYR A 133 1.01 -7.00 0.46
C TYR A 133 0.43 -5.69 -0.08
N ALA A 134 0.95 -4.51 0.30
CA ALA A 134 0.26 -3.25 0.03
C ALA A 134 0.03 -2.98 -1.47
N ALA A 135 0.99 -3.31 -2.33
CA ALA A 135 0.84 -3.13 -3.78
C ALA A 135 -0.30 -3.98 -4.36
N ALA A 136 -0.36 -5.26 -4.00
CA ALA A 136 -1.42 -6.17 -4.44
C ALA A 136 -2.80 -5.74 -3.92
N ILE A 137 -2.87 -5.27 -2.67
CA ILE A 137 -4.11 -4.78 -2.07
C ILE A 137 -4.59 -3.52 -2.77
N ARG A 138 -3.70 -2.54 -3.03
CA ARG A 138 -4.04 -1.32 -3.79
C ARG A 138 -4.60 -1.67 -5.17
N ALA A 139 -3.92 -2.56 -5.89
CA ALA A 139 -4.39 -3.01 -7.20
C ALA A 139 -5.79 -3.65 -7.13
N THR A 140 -6.08 -4.37 -6.06
CA THR A 140 -7.39 -5.01 -5.83
C THR A 140 -8.50 -3.98 -5.57
N ILE A 141 -8.28 -3.02 -4.67
CA ILE A 141 -9.32 -2.06 -4.27
C ILE A 141 -9.56 -0.95 -5.29
N SER A 142 -8.56 -0.59 -6.11
CA SER A 142 -8.70 0.44 -7.15
C SER A 142 -9.73 0.07 -8.22
N VAL A 143 -10.04 -1.21 -8.40
CA VAL A 143 -11.07 -1.71 -9.35
C VAL A 143 -12.48 -1.22 -8.99
N ILE A 144 -12.71 -0.75 -7.75
CA ILE A 144 -14.03 -0.31 -7.28
C ILE A 144 -14.33 1.18 -7.63
N HIS A 145 -13.35 1.97 -8.08
CA HIS A 145 -13.67 3.34 -8.50
C HIS A 145 -14.36 3.28 -9.87
N PRO A 146 -15.65 3.68 -9.99
CA PRO A 146 -16.24 3.86 -11.31
C PRO A 146 -15.40 4.92 -12.03
N THR A 147 -15.00 4.61 -13.25
CA THR A 147 -14.54 5.59 -14.23
C THR A 147 -15.59 6.70 -14.23
N SER A 148 -15.27 7.86 -13.66
CA SER A 148 -16.09 9.04 -13.85
C SER A 148 -16.08 9.30 -15.35
N GLU A 149 -17.22 9.07 -16.02
CA GLU A 149 -17.41 9.57 -17.38
C GLU A 149 -17.21 11.09 -17.34
N PRO A 150 -16.47 11.69 -18.29
CA PRO A 150 -16.51 13.13 -18.45
C PRO A 150 -17.91 13.48 -18.98
N ASP A 151 -18.77 13.99 -18.09
CA ASP A 151 -20.04 14.60 -18.50
C ASP A 151 -19.72 15.68 -19.53
N ALA A 152 -20.14 15.39 -20.76
CA ALA A 152 -19.91 16.21 -21.92
C ALA A 152 -20.56 17.58 -21.73
N GLU A 153 -19.87 18.57 -22.28
CA GLU A 153 -20.29 19.96 -22.46
C GLU A 153 -21.80 20.10 -22.69
N THR A 154 -22.48 20.77 -21.75
CA THR A 154 -23.80 21.34 -22.06
C THR A 154 -23.58 22.62 -22.85
N GLY A 155 -23.39 22.48 -24.16
CA GLY A 155 -23.58 23.55 -25.12
C GLY A 155 -24.97 23.43 -25.74
N ALA A 156 -25.89 24.32 -25.36
CA ALA A 156 -27.03 24.78 -26.16
C ALA A 156 -27.64 26.02 -25.49
#